data_AF-A0A3M2INP7-F1
#
_entry.id   AF-A0A3M2INP7-F1
#
_cell.length_a   1.000
_cell.length_b   1.000
_cell.length_c   1.000
_cell.angle_alpha   90.00
_cell.angle_beta   90.00
_cell.angle_gamma   90.00
#
_symmetry.space_group_name_H-M   'P 1'
#
loop_
_entity.id
_entity.type
_entity.pdbx_description
1 polymer ?
#
loop_
_entity_poly.entity_id
_entity_poly.type
_entity_poly.pdbx_seq_one_letter_code
_entity_poly.pdbx_strand_id
1 'polypeptide(L)'
;MSNSHWMAELAAHYGEMRRRYPDERLIILFDVDGTIIDMRYMIMHVLQRYDRAHGTRFFRKLRPADITVHESRIADLLRALSVPGAHHEEILRWYDHHRWNGEVIFQAHQPFAGVLEVIRWFQLQPNTFVGLNTGLPESLREDTLKSLNRLGEEYKVHFSPALMHMNPRGWEQEVTRAKVEGIRFFQQQGYRVFAFFDNEPDNLRAVAEIDPDHEILLLHADTLFETRPEGMPSRVVQGNTYDLTYLIPESALPRHIQFVWHGVNDPENLDQFLASEITWGECDVRPDPIGSDLILRHDSFQETPLQLEEEWLSLEELLQKLHRAGKSVKIDLKAGGPVVEGVLEAVRRIGFSDDRLWFNGNVERLQEAGFRKLAAAHPGAILQCPVDFLAPLICSVPRRAREILDTFLDWGVNRFSISWRTENLRQFFKQMNEWDLPVNIYNVPDLEAFLRAVLMLPRSITADFNFPHWNYFGRGSGEGGRYHTR
;
A
#
# COMPACT_ATOMS: atom_id res chain seq x y z
N MET A 1 -15.16 -3.85 27.26
CA MET A 1 -14.52 -3.04 26.20
C MET A 1 -14.32 -3.98 25.05
N SER A 2 -14.92 -3.69 23.89
CA SER A 2 -14.76 -4.52 22.69
C SER A 2 -13.28 -4.52 22.32
N ASN A 3 -12.66 -5.69 22.19
CA ASN A 3 -11.26 -5.90 21.80
C ASN A 3 -11.07 -5.66 20.28
N SER A 4 -11.78 -4.67 19.73
CA SER A 4 -11.83 -4.36 18.30
C SER A 4 -10.68 -3.44 17.94
N HIS A 5 -10.00 -3.73 16.83
CA HIS A 5 -8.90 -2.92 16.33
C HIS A 5 -9.42 -1.53 15.89
N TRP A 6 -8.73 -0.45 16.25
CA TRP A 6 -9.20 0.92 15.96
C TRP A 6 -9.44 1.22 14.47
N MET A 7 -8.69 0.58 13.55
CA MET A 7 -8.96 0.70 12.11
C MET A 7 -10.26 0.00 11.68
N ALA A 8 -10.66 -1.07 12.36
CA ALA A 8 -11.95 -1.73 12.11
C ALA A 8 -13.12 -0.84 12.58
N GLU A 9 -12.98 -0.18 13.74
CA GLU A 9 -13.95 0.81 14.22
C GLU A 9 -14.06 1.99 13.25
N LEU A 10 -12.93 2.49 12.74
CA LEU A 10 -12.92 3.53 11.73
C LEU A 10 -13.61 3.09 10.43
N ALA A 11 -13.34 1.88 9.93
CA ALA A 11 -13.99 1.32 8.75
C ALA A 11 -15.51 1.20 8.93
N ALA A 12 -15.94 0.65 10.07
CA ALA A 12 -17.34 0.48 10.42
C ALA A 12 -18.06 1.83 10.52
N HIS A 13 -17.45 2.79 11.21
CA HIS A 13 -18.01 4.13 11.37
C HIS A 13 -18.08 4.87 10.03
N TYR A 14 -17.05 4.80 9.19
CA TYR A 14 -17.08 5.38 7.85
C TYR A 14 -18.20 4.78 6.99
N GLY A 15 -18.38 3.44 7.04
CA GLY A 15 -19.46 2.75 6.36
C GLY A 15 -20.85 3.20 6.84
N GLU A 16 -21.03 3.38 8.14
CA GLU A 16 -22.27 3.94 8.71
C GLU A 16 -22.53 5.36 8.22
N MET A 17 -21.54 6.23 8.31
CA MET A 17 -21.68 7.64 7.92
C MET A 17 -21.94 7.80 6.43
N ARG A 18 -21.32 6.97 5.57
CA ARG A 18 -21.61 6.97 4.14
C ARG A 18 -23.01 6.42 3.81
N ARG A 19 -23.55 5.47 4.58
CA ARG A 19 -24.94 5.01 4.42
C ARG A 19 -25.95 6.06 4.87
N ARG A 20 -25.67 6.75 5.98
CA ARG A 20 -26.54 7.78 6.55
C ARG A 20 -26.52 9.07 5.72
N TYR A 21 -25.37 9.40 5.13
CA TYR A 21 -25.13 10.63 4.38
C TYR A 21 -24.48 10.34 3.01
N PRO A 22 -25.19 9.68 2.08
CA PRO A 22 -24.62 9.19 0.82
C PRO A 22 -24.06 10.30 -0.06
N ASP A 23 -24.76 11.44 -0.14
CA ASP A 23 -24.44 12.56 -1.03
C ASP A 23 -23.60 13.67 -0.36
N GLU A 24 -23.37 13.58 0.95
CA GLU A 24 -22.61 14.61 1.66
C GLU A 24 -21.08 14.45 1.44
N ARG A 25 -20.38 15.58 1.55
CA ARG A 25 -18.92 15.63 1.50
C ARG A 25 -18.37 15.25 2.87
N LEU A 26 -18.03 13.99 3.06
CA LEU A 26 -17.45 13.49 4.29
C LEU A 26 -15.98 13.92 4.37
N ILE A 27 -15.53 14.37 5.54
CA ILE A 27 -14.11 14.69 5.77
C ILE A 27 -13.61 13.99 7.04
N ILE A 28 -12.43 13.38 6.92
CA ILE A 28 -11.64 12.89 8.04
C ILE A 28 -10.49 13.85 8.30
N LEU A 29 -10.26 14.17 9.56
CA LEU A 29 -9.25 15.14 9.97
C LEU A 29 -8.14 14.45 10.73
N PHE A 30 -6.91 14.78 10.37
CA PHE A 30 -5.71 14.31 11.05
C PHE A 30 -4.98 15.48 11.67
N ASP A 31 -4.56 15.35 12.93
CA ASP A 31 -3.38 16.07 13.38
C ASP A 31 -2.13 15.62 12.59
N VAL A 32 -1.11 16.47 12.55
CA VAL A 32 0.13 16.17 11.85
C VAL A 32 1.12 15.46 12.77
N ASP A 33 1.40 16.02 13.94
CA ASP A 33 2.49 15.61 14.80
C ASP A 33 2.03 14.47 15.73
N GLY A 34 2.80 13.41 15.86
CA GLY A 34 2.37 12.24 16.65
C GLY A 34 1.21 11.44 16.03
N THR A 35 0.62 11.90 14.93
CA THR A 35 -0.44 11.17 14.21
C THR A 35 0.02 10.73 12.83
N ILE A 36 0.48 11.68 11.99
CA ILE A 36 1.07 11.39 10.68
C ILE A 36 2.58 11.29 10.81
N ILE A 37 3.22 12.30 11.41
CA ILE A 37 4.66 12.40 11.57
C ILE A 37 5.10 11.81 12.92
N ASP A 38 6.08 10.91 12.86
CA ASP A 38 6.75 10.36 14.03
C ASP A 38 7.81 11.33 14.56
N MET A 39 7.44 12.04 15.62
CA MET A 39 8.26 13.08 16.24
C MET A 39 9.58 12.57 16.83
N ARG A 40 9.72 11.26 17.08
CA ARG A 40 10.99 10.68 17.54
C ARG A 40 12.13 10.92 16.57
N TYR A 41 11.85 10.90 15.26
CA TYR A 41 12.88 11.13 14.25
C TYR A 41 13.36 12.57 14.24
N MET A 42 12.45 13.53 14.46
CA MET A 42 12.80 14.94 14.65
C MET A 42 13.70 15.11 15.88
N ILE A 43 13.28 14.57 17.02
CA ILE A 43 14.05 14.64 18.28
C ILE A 43 15.45 14.04 18.09
N MET A 44 15.52 12.83 17.52
CA MET A 44 16.78 12.15 17.23
C MET A 44 17.69 13.00 16.33
N HIS A 45 17.15 13.55 15.25
CA HIS A 45 17.92 14.33 14.29
C HIS A 45 18.51 15.59 14.91
N VAL A 46 17.71 16.35 15.67
CA VAL A 46 18.14 17.60 16.32
C VAL A 46 19.24 17.34 17.35
N LEU A 47 19.08 16.30 18.18
CA LEU A 47 20.06 15.92 19.19
C LEU A 47 21.35 15.37 18.55
N GLN A 48 21.27 14.57 17.49
CA GLN A 48 22.48 14.15 16.76
C GLN A 48 23.17 15.31 16.03
N ARG A 49 22.44 16.35 15.61
CA ARG A 49 23.01 17.58 15.05
C ARG A 49 23.75 18.38 16.13
N TYR A 50 23.26 18.39 17.36
CA TYR A 50 23.97 18.97 18.50
C TYR A 50 25.37 18.35 18.67
N ASP A 51 25.45 17.01 18.65
CA ASP A 51 26.73 16.27 18.73
C ASP A 51 27.71 16.73 17.64
N ARG A 52 27.22 16.87 16.40
CA ARG A 52 28.04 17.33 15.27
C ARG A 52 28.51 18.78 15.43
N ALA A 53 27.65 19.66 15.92
CA ALA A 53 27.95 21.08 16.05
C ALA A 53 28.90 21.39 17.23
N HIS A 54 28.83 20.62 18.32
CA HIS A 54 29.60 20.88 19.55
C HIS A 54 30.73 19.87 19.77
N GLY A 55 30.95 18.93 18.84
CA GLY A 55 32.00 17.91 18.93
C GLY A 55 31.77 16.90 20.05
N THR A 56 30.53 16.76 20.53
CA THR A 56 30.15 15.81 21.58
C THR A 56 29.70 14.47 20.98
N ARG A 57 29.40 13.49 21.83
CA ARG A 57 29.01 12.13 21.42
C ARG A 57 27.86 11.58 22.24
N PHE A 58 27.05 12.46 22.83
CA PHE A 58 25.98 12.08 23.75
C PHE A 58 24.87 11.28 23.03
N PHE A 59 24.60 11.61 21.77
CA PHE A 59 23.47 11.11 21.00
C PHE A 59 23.88 10.26 19.79
N ARG A 60 25.17 9.97 19.60
CA ARG A 60 25.69 9.19 18.46
C ARG A 60 25.01 7.84 18.25
N LYS A 61 24.54 7.19 19.32
CA LYS A 61 23.85 5.90 19.28
C LYS A 61 22.33 6.00 19.52
N LEU A 62 21.79 7.21 19.62
CA LEU A 62 20.37 7.43 19.84
C LEU A 62 19.57 6.90 18.65
N ARG A 63 18.59 6.04 18.92
CA ARG A 63 17.62 5.53 17.94
C ARG A 63 16.21 6.00 18.31
N PRO A 64 15.24 5.97 17.38
CA PRO A 64 13.87 6.36 17.67
C PRO A 64 13.27 5.58 18.85
N ALA A 65 13.55 4.27 18.94
CA ALA A 65 13.06 3.41 20.02
C ALA A 65 13.59 3.80 21.42
N ASP A 66 14.67 4.58 21.51
CA ASP A 66 15.22 5.05 22.78
C ASP A 66 14.53 6.36 23.24
N ILE A 67 13.66 6.95 22.40
CA ILE A 67 12.92 8.18 22.69
C ILE A 67 11.52 7.82 23.15
N THR A 68 11.30 7.94 24.46
CA THR A 68 10.07 7.54 25.14
C THR A 68 9.26 8.72 25.69
N VAL A 69 9.63 9.94 25.31
CA VAL A 69 9.03 11.19 25.83
C VAL A 69 8.45 12.04 24.71
N HIS A 70 7.44 12.84 25.05
CA HIS A 70 6.92 13.94 24.22
C HIS A 70 8.06 14.95 23.90
N GLU A 71 8.01 15.58 22.74
CA GLU A 71 8.98 16.57 22.25
C GLU A 71 9.19 17.80 23.14
N SER A 72 8.32 18.01 24.12
CA SER A 72 8.37 19.10 25.11
C SER A 72 9.09 18.68 26.41
N ARG A 73 9.36 17.38 26.59
CA ARG A 73 9.96 16.79 27.80
C ARG A 73 11.37 16.27 27.56
N ILE A 74 12.12 16.94 26.68
CA ILE A 74 13.50 16.57 26.36
C ILE A 74 14.40 16.54 27.60
N ALA A 75 14.15 17.37 28.60
CA ALA A 75 14.90 17.35 29.86
C ALA A 75 14.86 15.97 30.54
N ASP A 76 13.75 15.26 30.43
CA ASP A 76 13.56 13.93 31.02
C ASP A 76 14.35 12.88 30.22
N LEU A 77 14.33 12.99 28.89
CA LEU A 77 15.15 12.18 28.00
C LEU A 77 16.65 12.37 28.25
N LEU A 78 17.11 13.61 28.46
CA LEU A 78 18.53 13.88 28.78
C LEU A 78 18.96 13.19 30.08
N ARG A 79 18.08 13.15 31.09
CA ARG A 79 18.32 12.42 32.33
C ARG A 79 18.33 10.91 32.10
N ALA A 80 17.38 10.37 31.35
CA ALA A 80 17.32 8.94 31.03
C ALA A 80 18.55 8.47 30.24
N LEU A 81 19.06 9.31 29.33
CA LEU A 81 20.28 9.04 28.55
C LEU A 81 21.58 9.28 29.34
N SER A 82 21.51 9.63 30.62
CA SER A 82 22.66 9.93 31.49
C SER A 82 23.59 11.03 30.92
N VAL A 83 23.03 12.02 30.22
CA VAL A 83 23.81 13.17 29.74
C VAL A 83 24.26 14.00 30.95
N PRO A 84 25.53 14.46 31.03
CA PRO A 84 25.99 15.24 32.18
C PRO A 84 25.17 16.52 32.37
N GLY A 85 24.71 16.77 33.60
CA GLY A 85 23.81 17.88 33.94
C GLY A 85 24.33 19.27 33.52
N ALA A 86 25.65 19.45 33.49
CA ALA A 86 26.29 20.69 33.04
C ALA A 86 25.95 21.10 31.59
N HIS A 87 25.52 20.15 30.75
CA HIS A 87 25.16 20.40 29.34
C HIS A 87 23.65 20.53 29.12
N HIS A 88 22.80 20.27 30.13
CA HIS A 88 21.34 20.18 29.92
C HIS A 88 20.76 21.50 29.42
N GLU A 89 21.11 22.62 30.04
CA GLU A 89 20.59 23.94 29.67
C GLU A 89 21.01 24.35 28.25
N GLU A 90 22.25 24.03 27.85
CA GLU A 90 22.75 24.29 26.50
C GLU A 90 22.01 23.46 25.45
N ILE A 91 21.83 22.16 25.72
CA ILE A 91 21.13 21.24 24.82
C ILE A 91 19.65 21.61 24.68
N LEU A 92 18.98 21.98 25.77
CA LEU A 92 17.57 22.40 25.73
C LEU A 92 17.39 23.67 24.90
N ARG A 93 18.24 24.69 25.10
CA ARG A 93 18.21 25.91 24.28
C ARG A 93 18.49 25.62 22.81
N TRP A 94 19.45 24.74 22.51
CA TRP A 94 19.72 24.31 21.15
C TRP A 94 18.49 23.63 20.54
N TYR A 95 17.89 22.69 21.26
CA TYR A 95 16.75 21.92 20.81
C TYR A 95 15.56 22.84 20.49
N ASP A 96 15.20 23.74 21.40
CA ASP A 96 14.08 24.68 21.21
C ASP A 96 14.28 25.59 20.01
N HIS A 97 15.52 26.00 19.73
CA HIS A 97 15.83 26.85 18.59
C HIS A 97 15.77 26.12 17.25
N HIS A 98 16.04 24.81 17.21
CA HIS A 98 16.23 24.07 15.96
C HIS A 98 15.08 23.11 15.60
N ARG A 99 14.26 22.68 16.56
CA ARG A 99 13.24 21.62 16.37
C ARG A 99 12.21 21.93 15.28
N TRP A 100 11.90 23.21 15.05
CA TRP A 100 10.89 23.65 14.08
C TRP A 100 11.45 24.48 12.92
N ASN A 101 12.73 24.32 12.61
CA ASN A 101 13.33 24.90 11.42
C ASN A 101 12.88 24.11 10.16
N GLY A 102 12.55 24.80 9.07
CA GLY A 102 12.17 24.20 7.79
C GLY A 102 13.16 23.14 7.27
N GLU A 103 14.46 23.27 7.56
CA GLU A 103 15.44 22.22 7.23
C GLU A 103 15.17 20.90 7.99
N VAL A 104 14.85 20.98 9.29
CA VAL A 104 14.57 19.82 10.15
C VAL A 104 13.23 19.19 9.76
N ILE A 105 12.21 20.01 9.52
CA ILE A 105 10.89 19.57 9.02
C ILE A 105 11.02 18.76 7.73
N PHE A 106 12.01 19.08 6.90
CA PHE A 106 12.21 18.42 5.61
C PHE A 106 13.10 17.18 5.68
N GLN A 107 14.11 17.17 6.56
CA GLN A 107 15.11 16.11 6.63
C GLN A 107 14.79 15.02 7.65
N ALA A 108 14.03 15.35 8.70
CA ALA A 108 13.85 14.46 9.85
C ALA A 108 12.45 13.86 9.96
N HIS A 109 11.45 14.42 9.29
CA HIS A 109 10.09 13.89 9.35
C HIS A 109 10.03 12.51 8.69
N GLN A 110 9.45 11.55 9.41
CA GLN A 110 9.13 10.22 8.93
C GLN A 110 7.67 9.95 9.26
N PRO A 111 6.86 9.44 8.33
CA PRO A 111 5.49 9.10 8.63
C PRO A 111 5.42 7.82 9.50
N PHE A 112 4.40 7.69 10.34
CA PHE A 112 4.10 6.41 10.96
C PHE A 112 3.77 5.36 9.89
N ALA A 113 4.21 4.12 10.11
CA ALA A 113 3.95 3.02 9.18
C ALA A 113 2.44 2.84 8.94
N GLY A 114 2.03 2.80 7.67
CA GLY A 114 0.65 2.59 7.25
C GLY A 114 -0.23 3.86 7.16
N VAL A 115 0.15 4.97 7.80
CA VAL A 115 -0.72 6.17 7.87
C VAL A 115 -0.99 6.78 6.49
N LEU A 116 0.02 6.83 5.62
CA LEU A 116 -0.11 7.37 4.28
C LEU A 116 -0.99 6.47 3.40
N GLU A 117 -0.96 5.16 3.60
CA GLU A 117 -1.88 4.24 2.94
C GLU A 117 -3.33 4.39 3.42
N VAL A 118 -3.56 4.59 4.72
CA VAL A 118 -4.89 4.91 5.25
C VAL A 118 -5.42 6.20 4.64
N ILE A 119 -4.60 7.25 4.63
CA ILE A 119 -4.94 8.53 3.99
C ILE A 119 -5.24 8.34 2.51
N ARG A 120 -4.38 7.61 1.79
CA ARG A 120 -4.57 7.29 0.37
C ARG A 120 -5.91 6.60 0.13
N TRP A 121 -6.28 5.63 0.96
CA TRP A 121 -7.54 4.93 0.83
C TRP A 121 -8.74 5.88 0.93
N PHE A 122 -8.75 6.77 1.92
CA PHE A 122 -9.82 7.77 2.06
C PHE A 122 -9.86 8.76 0.90
N GLN A 123 -8.70 9.20 0.39
CA GLN A 123 -8.62 10.08 -0.79
C GLN A 123 -9.15 9.43 -2.08
N LEU A 124 -9.23 8.10 -2.13
CA LEU A 124 -9.79 7.36 -3.25
C LEU A 124 -11.30 7.16 -3.15
N GLN A 125 -11.90 7.39 -1.97
CA GLN A 125 -13.33 7.17 -1.79
C GLN A 125 -14.15 8.31 -2.39
N PRO A 126 -15.33 8.01 -2.99
CA PRO A 126 -16.18 9.03 -3.59
C PRO A 126 -16.69 10.02 -2.54
N ASN A 127 -16.64 11.32 -2.87
CA ASN A 127 -17.10 12.41 -1.99
C ASN A 127 -16.54 12.36 -0.56
N THR A 128 -15.32 11.83 -0.41
CA THR A 128 -14.60 11.74 0.86
C THR A 128 -13.29 12.51 0.75
N PHE A 129 -13.00 13.30 1.78
CA PHE A 129 -11.86 14.21 1.82
C PHE A 129 -11.00 13.92 3.05
N VAL A 130 -9.72 14.21 2.94
CA VAL A 130 -8.78 14.18 4.06
C VAL A 130 -8.32 15.60 4.31
N GLY A 131 -8.55 16.09 5.53
CA GLY A 131 -8.08 17.39 5.98
C GLY A 131 -7.05 17.29 7.11
N LEU A 132 -6.30 18.36 7.29
CA LEU A 132 -5.35 18.53 8.38
C LEU A 132 -5.91 19.53 9.38
N ASN A 133 -5.88 19.17 10.67
CA ASN A 133 -6.26 20.06 11.77
C ASN A 133 -5.16 20.02 12.82
N THR A 134 -4.18 20.92 12.72
CA THR A 134 -2.94 20.85 13.50
C THR A 134 -2.76 22.01 14.47
N GLY A 135 -2.08 21.71 15.59
CA GLY A 135 -1.65 22.71 16.58
C GLY A 135 -0.46 23.56 16.11
N LEU A 136 0.20 23.18 15.02
CA LEU A 136 1.29 23.94 14.43
C LEU A 136 0.86 25.37 14.05
N PRO A 137 1.75 26.37 14.17
CA PRO A 137 1.44 27.74 13.78
C PRO A 137 1.17 27.90 12.28
N GLU A 138 0.25 28.80 11.95
CA GLU A 138 -0.08 29.21 10.58
C GLU A 138 1.17 29.64 9.77
N SER A 139 2.20 30.21 10.42
CA SER A 139 3.44 30.62 9.79
C SER A 139 4.25 29.47 9.16
N LEU A 140 3.97 28.22 9.52
CA LEU A 140 4.65 27.03 8.97
C LEU A 140 3.88 26.37 7.81
N ARG A 141 2.73 26.92 7.39
CA ARG A 141 1.85 26.29 6.41
C ARG A 141 2.57 25.77 5.17
N GLU A 142 3.38 26.62 4.53
CA GLU A 142 4.07 26.26 3.28
C GLU A 142 5.09 25.14 3.50
N ASP A 143 5.89 25.22 4.56
CA ASP A 143 6.91 24.22 4.88
C ASP A 143 6.29 22.87 5.27
N THR A 144 5.24 22.89 6.09
CA THR A 144 4.49 21.69 6.47
C THR A 144 3.87 21.02 5.25
N LEU A 145 3.15 21.77 4.40
CA LEU A 145 2.53 21.20 3.19
C LEU A 145 3.58 20.66 2.21
N LYS A 146 4.69 21.37 2.03
CA LYS A 146 5.78 20.91 1.16
C LYS A 146 6.41 19.63 1.68
N SER A 147 6.65 19.52 2.98
CA SER A 147 7.19 18.32 3.62
C SER A 147 6.22 17.14 3.50
N LEU A 148 4.96 17.32 3.88
CA LEU A 148 3.95 16.27 3.83
C LEU A 148 3.68 15.78 2.40
N ASN A 149 3.61 16.68 1.41
CA ASN A 149 3.42 16.29 0.02
C ASN A 149 4.64 15.57 -0.57
N ARG A 150 5.86 15.92 -0.14
CA ARG A 150 7.05 15.15 -0.52
C ARG A 150 7.01 13.74 0.06
N LEU A 151 6.63 13.59 1.33
CA LEU A 151 6.48 12.26 1.96
C LEU A 151 5.34 11.45 1.30
N GLY A 152 4.24 12.12 0.93
CA GLY A 152 3.07 11.53 0.31
C GLY A 152 3.27 11.10 -1.15
N GLU A 153 4.27 11.63 -1.86
CA GLU A 153 4.47 11.42 -3.29
C GLU A 153 4.55 9.93 -3.67
N GLU A 154 5.32 9.14 -2.93
CA GLU A 154 5.50 7.70 -3.14
C GLU A 154 4.20 6.89 -2.94
N TYR A 155 3.25 7.46 -2.19
CA TYR A 155 1.96 6.86 -1.85
C TYR A 155 0.82 7.43 -2.70
N LYS A 156 1.13 8.35 -3.62
CA LYS A 156 0.14 9.15 -4.37
C LYS A 156 -0.82 9.90 -3.44
N VAL A 157 -0.33 10.33 -2.28
CA VAL A 157 -1.06 11.14 -1.31
C VAL A 157 -0.77 12.61 -1.58
N HIS A 158 -1.82 13.43 -1.56
CA HIS A 158 -1.69 14.88 -1.73
C HIS A 158 -2.50 15.65 -0.68
N PHE A 159 -1.86 16.59 0.01
CA PHE A 159 -2.50 17.50 0.96
C PHE A 159 -2.70 18.86 0.30
N SER A 160 -3.97 19.28 0.21
CA SER A 160 -4.35 20.56 -0.36
C SER A 160 -4.28 21.68 0.69
N PRO A 161 -3.80 22.88 0.34
CA PRO A 161 -3.83 24.03 1.25
C PRO A 161 -5.25 24.40 1.71
N ALA A 162 -6.26 24.14 0.88
CA ALA A 162 -7.66 24.41 1.23
C ALA A 162 -8.20 23.46 2.32
N LEU A 163 -7.58 22.29 2.46
CA LEU A 163 -7.97 21.26 3.43
C LEU A 163 -7.01 21.24 4.64
N MET A 164 -6.56 22.42 5.08
CA MET A 164 -5.64 22.54 6.20
C MET A 164 -6.03 23.71 7.10
N HIS A 165 -6.30 23.40 8.36
CA HIS A 165 -6.47 24.35 9.44
C HIS A 165 -5.26 24.26 10.39
N MET A 166 -4.66 25.41 10.69
CA MET A 166 -3.50 25.53 11.59
C MET A 166 -3.81 26.55 12.69
N ASN A 167 -2.95 26.63 13.69
CA ASN A 167 -3.11 27.57 14.80
C ASN A 167 -2.71 29.01 14.39
N PRO A 168 -3.65 29.97 14.35
CA PRO A 168 -3.31 31.35 13.98
C PRO A 168 -2.60 32.12 15.11
N ARG A 169 -2.58 31.58 16.34
CA ARG A 169 -2.08 32.27 17.55
C ARG A 169 -0.60 32.01 17.84
N GLY A 170 0.06 31.18 17.03
CA GLY A 170 1.47 30.85 17.22
C GLY A 170 1.70 29.59 18.06
N TRP A 171 2.94 29.41 18.52
CA TRP A 171 3.40 28.17 19.15
C TRP A 171 2.69 27.87 20.47
N GLU A 172 2.12 26.67 20.58
CA GLU A 172 1.58 26.08 21.82
C GLU A 172 0.49 26.95 22.52
N GLN A 173 -0.02 27.98 21.85
CA GLN A 173 -1.01 28.91 22.39
C GLN A 173 -2.42 28.47 22.01
N GLU A 174 -3.26 28.18 23.01
CA GLU A 174 -4.68 27.83 22.83
C GLU A 174 -4.91 26.72 21.79
N VAL A 175 -4.06 25.69 21.77
CA VAL A 175 -4.11 24.59 20.78
C VAL A 175 -5.47 23.91 20.77
N THR A 176 -6.02 23.58 21.93
CA THR A 176 -7.37 22.96 22.05
C THR A 176 -8.46 23.79 21.40
N ARG A 177 -8.41 25.12 21.57
CA ARG A 177 -9.33 26.05 20.91
C ARG A 177 -9.13 26.07 19.40
N ALA A 178 -7.88 26.08 18.93
CA ALA A 178 -7.57 26.01 17.50
C ALA A 178 -8.10 24.70 16.87
N LYS A 179 -8.04 23.58 17.57
CA LYS A 179 -8.61 22.30 17.10
C LYS A 179 -10.13 22.38 16.91
N VAL A 180 -10.84 22.94 17.90
CA VAL A 180 -12.28 23.19 17.83
C VAL A 180 -12.63 24.15 16.70
N GLU A 181 -11.84 25.20 16.50
CA GLU A 181 -12.00 26.13 15.38
C GLU A 181 -11.81 25.44 14.03
N GLY A 182 -10.87 24.49 13.92
CA GLY A 182 -10.67 23.68 12.73
C GLY A 182 -11.87 22.81 12.37
N ILE A 183 -12.50 22.15 13.35
CA ILE A 183 -13.74 21.39 13.14
C ILE A 183 -14.83 22.29 12.56
N ARG A 184 -15.04 23.46 13.18
CA ARG A 184 -16.05 24.44 12.73
C ARG A 184 -15.72 25.02 11.37
N PHE A 185 -14.45 25.27 11.07
CA PHE A 185 -13.99 25.75 9.77
C PHE A 185 -14.41 24.80 8.64
N PHE A 186 -14.16 23.50 8.79
CA PHE A 186 -14.56 22.52 7.77
C PHE A 186 -16.08 22.36 7.67
N GLN A 187 -16.80 22.38 8.80
CA GLN A 187 -18.27 22.37 8.81
C GLN A 187 -18.86 23.59 8.08
N GLN A 188 -18.30 24.78 8.29
CA GLN A 188 -18.72 26.01 7.60
C GLN A 188 -18.44 25.98 6.09
N GLN A 189 -17.41 25.26 5.67
CA GLN A 189 -17.16 24.99 4.25
C GLN A 189 -18.09 23.94 3.66
N GLY A 190 -18.99 23.36 4.46
CA GLY A 190 -20.00 22.39 4.06
C GLY A 190 -19.45 20.97 3.95
N TYR A 191 -18.41 20.63 4.72
CA TYR A 191 -17.99 19.25 4.95
C TYR A 191 -18.67 18.70 6.20
N ARG A 192 -18.99 17.41 6.19
CA ARG A 192 -19.37 16.68 7.41
C ARG A 192 -18.15 15.98 7.97
N VAL A 193 -17.64 16.48 9.09
CA VAL A 193 -16.55 15.82 9.81
C VAL A 193 -17.09 14.54 10.41
N PHE A 194 -16.50 13.40 10.05
CA PHE A 194 -16.94 12.09 10.58
C PHE A 194 -15.88 11.42 11.45
N ALA A 195 -14.61 11.80 11.33
CA ALA A 195 -13.56 11.27 12.17
C ALA A 195 -12.47 12.31 12.40
N PHE A 196 -11.87 12.25 13.58
CA PHE A 196 -10.77 13.13 13.98
C PHE A 196 -9.69 12.33 14.72
N PHE A 197 -8.49 12.32 14.15
CA PHE A 197 -7.30 11.75 14.74
C PHE A 197 -6.48 12.82 15.45
N ASP A 198 -6.12 12.55 16.69
CA ASP A 198 -5.19 13.36 17.47
C ASP A 198 -4.46 12.45 18.48
N ASN A 199 -3.23 12.82 18.82
CA ASN A 199 -2.45 12.13 19.83
C ASN A 199 -2.61 12.76 21.23
N GLU A 200 -3.23 13.93 21.35
CA GLU A 200 -3.41 14.63 22.61
C GLU A 200 -4.83 14.47 23.19
N PRO A 201 -4.98 13.84 24.37
CA PRO A 201 -6.27 13.68 25.04
C PRO A 201 -7.06 14.98 25.27
N ASP A 202 -6.37 16.09 25.54
CA ASP A 202 -6.99 17.41 25.74
C ASP A 202 -7.71 17.89 24.46
N ASN A 203 -7.11 17.66 23.30
CA ASN A 203 -7.70 18.04 22.01
C ASN A 203 -8.95 17.21 21.72
N LEU A 204 -8.89 15.90 21.96
CA LEU A 204 -10.03 15.00 21.77
C LEU A 204 -11.20 15.36 22.71
N ARG A 205 -10.90 15.73 23.97
CA ARG A 205 -11.92 16.24 24.90
C ARG A 205 -12.59 17.51 24.38
N ALA A 206 -11.81 18.49 23.94
CA ALA A 206 -12.36 19.75 23.43
C ALA A 206 -13.26 19.53 22.21
N VAL A 207 -12.92 18.58 21.33
CA VAL A 207 -13.79 18.22 20.19
C VAL A 207 -15.03 17.46 20.65
N ALA A 208 -14.93 16.55 21.62
CA ALA A 208 -16.09 15.84 22.17
C ALA A 208 -17.15 16.79 22.74
N GLU A 209 -16.74 17.92 23.34
CA GLU A 209 -17.66 18.91 23.93
C GLU A 209 -18.51 19.64 22.87
N ILE A 210 -18.03 19.76 21.63
CA ILE A 210 -18.76 20.43 20.54
C ILE A 210 -19.52 19.46 19.63
N ASP A 211 -19.44 18.15 19.89
CA ASP A 211 -20.12 17.08 19.15
C ASP A 211 -21.03 16.26 20.09
N PRO A 212 -22.13 16.87 20.60
CA PRO A 212 -23.02 16.21 21.55
C PRO A 212 -23.78 15.02 20.95
N ASP A 213 -23.95 15.00 19.62
CA ASP A 213 -24.62 13.91 18.89
C ASP A 213 -23.66 12.73 18.61
N HIS A 214 -22.38 12.89 18.93
CA HIS A 214 -21.33 11.88 18.76
C HIS A 214 -21.24 11.38 17.31
N GLU A 215 -21.35 12.30 16.34
CA GLU A 215 -21.18 11.97 14.93
C GLU A 215 -19.72 11.87 14.51
N ILE A 216 -18.80 12.47 15.27
CA ILE A 216 -17.36 12.43 15.00
C ILE A 216 -16.74 11.27 15.78
N LEU A 217 -16.22 10.28 15.08
CA LEU A 217 -15.38 9.26 15.69
C LEU A 217 -14.03 9.87 16.11
N LEU A 218 -13.80 9.91 17.41
CA LEU A 218 -12.55 10.40 18.00
C LEU A 218 -11.54 9.26 18.11
N LEU A 219 -10.39 9.43 17.47
CA LEU A 219 -9.33 8.43 17.36
C LEU A 219 -8.07 8.94 18.05
N HIS A 220 -7.66 8.24 19.10
CA HIS A 220 -6.42 8.54 19.81
C HIS A 220 -5.26 7.75 19.24
N ALA A 221 -4.34 8.45 18.59
CA ALA A 221 -3.08 7.88 18.12
C ALA A 221 -2.12 7.71 19.32
N ASP A 222 -2.08 6.50 19.88
CA ASP A 222 -1.25 6.15 21.03
C ASP A 222 0.20 5.88 20.62
N THR A 223 0.86 6.93 20.15
CA THR A 223 2.11 6.81 19.42
C THR A 223 3.34 7.21 20.23
N LEU A 224 3.20 7.99 21.30
CA LEU A 224 4.21 8.20 22.37
C LEU A 224 3.81 9.32 23.36
N PHE A 225 2.75 9.11 24.14
CA PHE A 225 2.38 10.09 25.16
C PHE A 225 2.11 9.41 26.48
N GLU A 226 2.44 10.09 27.59
CA GLU A 226 1.90 9.73 28.89
C GLU A 226 0.40 9.99 28.85
N THR A 227 -0.35 9.09 28.22
CA THR A 227 -1.76 8.94 28.51
C THR A 227 -1.83 8.58 29.98
N ARG A 228 -2.04 9.58 30.83
CA ARG A 228 -2.76 9.31 32.06
C ARG A 228 -4.14 8.87 31.59
N PRO A 229 -4.56 7.61 31.77
CA PRO A 229 -5.87 7.15 31.33
C PRO A 229 -6.99 7.96 32.02
N GLU A 230 -6.65 8.61 33.12
CA GLU A 230 -7.42 9.60 33.86
C GLU A 230 -7.70 10.84 33.00
N GLY A 231 -8.79 10.80 32.23
CA GLY A 231 -9.30 11.96 31.50
C GLY A 231 -9.69 11.72 30.05
N MET A 232 -9.63 10.50 29.52
CA MET A 232 -10.15 10.22 28.18
C MET A 232 -11.68 10.31 28.14
N PRO A 233 -12.29 10.93 27.10
CA PRO A 233 -13.73 10.86 26.90
C PRO A 233 -14.21 9.41 26.76
N SER A 234 -15.44 9.13 27.21
CA SER A 234 -16.01 7.77 27.29
C SER A 234 -16.18 7.01 25.96
N ARG A 235 -15.81 7.61 24.81
CA ARG A 235 -16.04 7.06 23.45
C ARG A 235 -14.86 7.24 22.49
N VAL A 236 -13.67 7.50 23.01
CA VAL A 236 -12.46 7.54 22.16
C VAL A 236 -12.00 6.13 21.85
N VAL A 237 -11.66 5.88 20.59
CA VAL A 237 -11.04 4.64 20.14
C VAL A 237 -9.53 4.85 20.05
N GLN A 238 -8.76 4.01 20.72
CA GLN A 238 -7.32 4.14 20.82
C GLN A 238 -6.61 3.08 19.98
N GLY A 239 -5.50 3.45 19.34
CA GLY A 239 -4.61 2.50 18.69
C GLY A 239 -3.28 3.12 18.27
N ASN A 240 -2.33 2.27 17.91
CA ASN A 240 -0.94 2.65 17.63
C ASN A 240 -0.39 2.09 16.31
N THR A 241 -1.21 1.33 15.57
CA THR A 241 -0.80 0.63 14.34
C THR A 241 -1.83 0.86 13.24
N TYR A 242 -1.43 1.47 12.13
CA TYR A 242 -2.30 1.72 10.97
C TYR A 242 -2.35 0.49 10.05
N ASP A 243 -3.10 -0.53 10.48
CA ASP A 243 -3.23 -1.79 9.74
C ASP A 243 -4.37 -1.74 8.70
N LEU A 244 -4.00 -1.86 7.43
CA LEU A 244 -4.94 -1.84 6.30
C LEU A 244 -5.88 -3.05 6.27
N THR A 245 -5.46 -4.19 6.83
CA THR A 245 -6.25 -5.44 6.79
C THR A 245 -7.54 -5.34 7.60
N TYR A 246 -7.57 -4.47 8.60
CA TYR A 246 -8.76 -4.12 9.37
C TYR A 246 -9.56 -2.96 8.75
N LEU A 247 -8.93 -2.12 7.92
CA LEU A 247 -9.56 -0.95 7.31
C LEU A 247 -10.30 -1.29 6.02
N ILE A 248 -9.70 -2.12 5.17
CA ILE A 248 -10.17 -2.37 3.80
C ILE A 248 -10.77 -3.78 3.73
N PRO A 249 -12.11 -3.91 3.75
CA PRO A 249 -12.75 -5.20 3.50
C PRO A 249 -12.64 -5.57 2.01
N GLU A 250 -12.76 -6.87 1.72
CA GLU A 250 -12.76 -7.38 0.34
C GLU A 250 -13.81 -6.68 -0.55
N SER A 251 -14.99 -6.40 0.00
CA SER A 251 -16.08 -5.73 -0.72
C SER A 251 -15.77 -4.28 -1.13
N ALA A 252 -14.75 -3.67 -0.54
CA ALA A 252 -14.28 -2.32 -0.88
C ALA A 252 -13.18 -2.31 -1.95
N LEU A 253 -12.79 -3.47 -2.48
CA LEU A 253 -11.78 -3.54 -3.54
C LEU A 253 -12.28 -2.88 -4.83
N PRO A 254 -11.40 -2.14 -5.54
CA PRO A 254 -11.77 -1.44 -6.76
C PRO A 254 -12.05 -2.41 -7.92
N ARG A 255 -13.20 -2.23 -8.58
CA ARG A 255 -13.62 -3.08 -9.70
C ARG A 255 -12.79 -2.92 -10.99
N HIS A 256 -12.01 -1.84 -11.10
CA HIS A 256 -11.22 -1.56 -12.31
C HIS A 256 -9.86 -2.27 -12.32
N ILE A 257 -9.44 -2.85 -11.19
CA ILE A 257 -8.23 -3.66 -11.08
C ILE A 257 -8.62 -5.11 -11.36
N GLN A 258 -7.91 -5.76 -12.27
CA GLN A 258 -8.10 -7.19 -12.51
C GLN A 258 -7.26 -8.00 -11.52
N PHE A 259 -7.93 -8.78 -10.69
CA PHE A 259 -7.28 -9.70 -9.76
C PHE A 259 -7.06 -11.07 -10.41
N VAL A 260 -5.84 -11.61 -10.27
CA VAL A 260 -5.40 -12.85 -10.88
C VAL A 260 -4.92 -13.83 -9.82
N TRP A 261 -5.62 -14.95 -9.68
CA TRP A 261 -5.26 -16.06 -8.80
C TRP A 261 -4.05 -16.79 -9.35
N HIS A 262 -2.95 -16.80 -8.61
CA HIS A 262 -1.70 -17.39 -9.04
C HIS A 262 -1.65 -18.90 -8.80
N GLY A 263 -0.99 -19.62 -9.71
CA GLY A 263 -0.59 -21.01 -9.51
C GLY A 263 -1.72 -22.03 -9.57
N VAL A 264 -2.74 -21.82 -10.41
CA VAL A 264 -3.84 -22.78 -10.66
C VAL A 264 -3.34 -23.98 -11.49
N ASN A 265 -2.39 -24.71 -10.91
CA ASN A 265 -1.65 -25.80 -11.54
C ASN A 265 -2.06 -27.18 -11.02
N ASP A 266 -2.70 -27.24 -9.85
CA ASP A 266 -3.15 -28.47 -9.21
C ASP A 266 -4.68 -28.46 -8.97
N PRO A 267 -5.30 -29.64 -8.81
CA PRO A 267 -6.74 -29.75 -8.60
C PRO A 267 -7.25 -29.00 -7.36
N GLU A 268 -6.47 -28.96 -6.28
CA GLU A 268 -6.92 -28.40 -5.00
C GLU A 268 -6.94 -26.86 -5.06
N ASN A 269 -5.93 -26.24 -5.68
CA ASN A 269 -5.92 -24.80 -5.92
C ASN A 269 -6.95 -24.40 -6.99
N LEU A 270 -7.22 -25.27 -7.98
CA LEU A 270 -8.31 -25.08 -8.95
C LEU A 270 -9.68 -25.03 -8.28
N ASP A 271 -9.97 -25.95 -7.36
CA ASP A 271 -11.26 -25.96 -6.66
C ASP A 271 -11.45 -24.69 -5.82
N GLN A 272 -10.40 -24.21 -5.14
CA GLN A 272 -10.43 -22.92 -4.42
C GLN A 272 -10.69 -21.75 -5.37
N PHE A 273 -9.98 -21.68 -6.50
CA PHE A 273 -10.16 -20.62 -7.48
C PHE A 273 -11.58 -20.63 -8.09
N LEU A 274 -12.10 -21.80 -8.45
CA LEU A 274 -13.45 -21.94 -9.02
C LEU A 274 -14.54 -21.48 -8.04
N ALA A 275 -14.33 -21.70 -6.74
CA ALA A 275 -15.25 -21.26 -5.68
C ALA A 275 -15.13 -19.77 -5.32
N SER A 276 -14.06 -19.09 -5.73
CA SER A 276 -13.83 -17.67 -5.44
C SER A 276 -14.62 -16.73 -6.37
N GLU A 277 -14.73 -15.45 -6.00
CA GLU A 277 -15.24 -14.39 -6.90
C GLU A 277 -14.18 -13.88 -7.90
N ILE A 278 -12.93 -14.33 -7.77
CA ILE A 278 -11.82 -13.92 -8.65
C ILE A 278 -12.04 -14.46 -10.05
N THR A 279 -11.90 -13.61 -11.07
CA THR A 279 -12.23 -13.97 -12.46
C THR A 279 -11.07 -14.62 -13.21
N TRP A 280 -9.83 -14.19 -12.96
CA TRP A 280 -8.65 -14.64 -13.69
C TRP A 280 -7.87 -15.68 -12.88
N GLY A 281 -7.59 -16.83 -13.48
CA GLY A 281 -6.70 -17.84 -12.92
C GLY A 281 -5.45 -17.98 -13.78
N GLU A 282 -4.28 -17.95 -13.16
CA GLU A 282 -3.00 -18.17 -13.81
C GLU A 282 -2.57 -19.62 -13.73
N CYS A 283 -2.11 -20.17 -14.85
CA CYS A 283 -1.51 -21.50 -14.93
C CYS A 283 -0.17 -21.47 -15.67
N ASP A 284 0.76 -22.31 -15.23
CA ASP A 284 2.10 -22.44 -15.80
C ASP A 284 2.16 -23.63 -16.76
N VAL A 285 2.36 -23.37 -18.06
CA VAL A 285 2.30 -24.41 -19.09
C VAL A 285 3.69 -24.91 -19.47
N ARG A 286 3.84 -26.24 -19.48
CA ARG A 286 5.04 -26.95 -19.94
C ARG A 286 4.66 -28.15 -20.83
N PRO A 287 5.57 -28.57 -21.72
CA PRO A 287 5.39 -29.84 -22.41
C PRO A 287 5.54 -31.00 -21.42
N ASP A 288 4.74 -32.04 -21.60
CA ASP A 288 4.94 -33.34 -20.97
C ASP A 288 6.34 -33.86 -21.36
N PRO A 289 7.19 -34.27 -20.39
CA PRO A 289 8.54 -34.77 -20.66
C PRO A 289 8.56 -36.15 -21.34
N ILE A 290 7.46 -36.91 -21.29
CA ILE A 290 7.36 -38.30 -21.78
C ILE A 290 6.30 -38.41 -22.89
N GLY A 291 5.28 -37.55 -22.86
CA GLY A 291 4.19 -37.48 -23.84
C GLY A 291 4.29 -36.32 -24.84
N SER A 292 3.19 -36.07 -25.52
CA SER A 292 3.00 -34.93 -26.44
C SER A 292 2.09 -33.84 -25.87
N ASP A 293 1.55 -34.06 -24.68
CA ASP A 293 0.51 -33.22 -24.10
C ASP A 293 1.10 -32.00 -23.39
N LEU A 294 0.24 -31.00 -23.16
CA LEU A 294 0.56 -29.84 -22.35
C LEU A 294 0.06 -30.04 -20.92
N ILE A 295 0.98 -29.95 -19.99
CA ILE A 295 0.74 -30.12 -18.55
C ILE A 295 0.90 -28.79 -17.81
N LEU A 296 0.29 -28.73 -16.63
CA LEU A 296 0.44 -27.60 -15.73
C LEU A 296 1.51 -27.88 -14.68
N ARG A 297 2.59 -27.09 -14.70
CA ARG A 297 3.70 -27.22 -13.76
C ARG A 297 4.54 -25.95 -13.72
N HIS A 298 4.77 -25.44 -12.52
CA HIS A 298 5.63 -24.27 -12.30
C HIS A 298 7.12 -24.60 -12.52
N ASP A 299 7.66 -25.49 -11.69
CA ASP A 299 9.08 -25.87 -11.67
C ASP A 299 9.50 -26.56 -12.97
N SER A 300 10.76 -26.36 -13.38
CA SER A 300 11.34 -27.18 -14.45
C SER A 300 11.70 -28.58 -13.95
N PHE A 301 11.74 -29.54 -14.86
CA PHE A 301 12.23 -30.90 -14.56
C PHE A 301 13.72 -30.95 -14.20
N GLN A 302 14.47 -29.87 -14.44
CA GLN A 302 15.87 -29.74 -14.00
C GLN A 302 15.95 -29.38 -12.51
N GLU A 303 15.04 -28.51 -12.04
CA GLU A 303 14.98 -28.05 -10.65
C GLU A 303 14.28 -29.08 -9.75
N THR A 304 13.14 -29.59 -10.22
CA THR A 304 12.33 -30.58 -9.50
C THR A 304 12.11 -31.79 -10.42
N PRO A 305 12.89 -32.89 -10.26
CA PRO A 305 12.75 -34.08 -11.07
C PRO A 305 11.36 -34.75 -10.94
N LEU A 306 10.99 -35.54 -11.95
CA LEU A 306 9.75 -36.33 -11.96
C LEU A 306 9.66 -37.27 -10.76
N GLN A 307 8.51 -37.23 -10.06
CA GLN A 307 8.16 -38.26 -9.09
C GLN A 307 7.26 -39.32 -9.74
N LEU A 308 7.40 -40.59 -9.31
CA LEU A 308 6.68 -41.73 -9.90
C LEU A 308 5.15 -41.67 -9.74
N GLU A 309 4.66 -40.94 -8.74
CA GLU A 309 3.24 -40.83 -8.37
C GLU A 309 2.69 -39.41 -8.62
N GLU A 310 3.39 -38.57 -9.38
CA GLU A 310 3.00 -37.19 -9.63
C GLU A 310 1.81 -37.15 -10.62
N GLU A 311 0.61 -36.83 -10.12
CA GLU A 311 -0.57 -36.59 -10.96
C GLU A 311 -0.58 -35.16 -11.50
N TRP A 312 -0.84 -35.03 -12.81
CA TRP A 312 -0.81 -33.75 -13.52
C TRP A 312 -2.18 -33.31 -13.95
N LEU A 313 -2.48 -32.03 -13.72
CA LEU A 313 -3.57 -31.38 -14.41
C LEU A 313 -3.13 -31.04 -15.84
N SER A 314 -3.88 -31.50 -16.84
CA SER A 314 -3.62 -31.11 -18.23
C SER A 314 -4.15 -29.70 -18.51
N LEU A 315 -3.53 -28.99 -19.45
CA LEU A 315 -4.01 -27.68 -19.89
C LEU A 315 -5.45 -27.76 -20.41
N GLU A 316 -5.77 -28.81 -21.18
CA GLU A 316 -7.13 -28.98 -21.72
C GLU A 316 -8.17 -29.15 -20.62
N GLU A 317 -7.89 -29.98 -19.61
CA GLU A 317 -8.81 -30.18 -18.49
C GLU A 317 -9.07 -28.87 -17.73
N LEU A 318 -8.01 -28.10 -17.45
CA LEU A 318 -8.16 -26.78 -16.84
C LEU A 318 -9.02 -25.87 -17.70
N LEU A 319 -8.69 -25.70 -18.98
CA LEU A 319 -9.41 -24.81 -19.88
C LEU A 319 -10.90 -25.18 -19.99
N GLN A 320 -11.24 -26.48 -20.03
CA GLN A 320 -12.63 -26.94 -20.02
C GLN A 320 -13.36 -26.55 -18.74
N LYS A 321 -12.74 -26.76 -17.57
CA LYS A 321 -13.33 -26.39 -16.27
C LYS A 321 -13.54 -24.89 -16.16
N LEU A 322 -12.52 -24.09 -16.53
CA LEU A 322 -12.61 -22.62 -16.52
C LEU A 322 -13.67 -22.10 -17.48
N HIS A 323 -13.74 -22.66 -18.69
CA HIS A 323 -14.73 -22.25 -19.70
C HIS A 323 -16.15 -22.47 -19.19
N ARG A 324 -16.45 -23.67 -18.66
CA ARG A 324 -17.76 -24.03 -18.08
C ARG A 324 -18.15 -23.14 -16.90
N ALA A 325 -17.18 -22.75 -16.08
CA ALA A 325 -17.40 -21.89 -14.92
C ALA A 325 -17.46 -20.38 -15.27
N GLY A 326 -17.28 -20.00 -16.54
CA GLY A 326 -17.26 -18.59 -16.95
C GLY A 326 -15.99 -17.83 -16.50
N LYS A 327 -14.95 -18.52 -16.04
CA LYS A 327 -13.67 -17.92 -15.60
C LYS A 327 -12.76 -17.57 -16.79
N SER A 328 -11.82 -16.65 -16.58
CA SER A 328 -10.81 -16.27 -17.57
C SER A 328 -9.46 -16.90 -17.21
N VAL A 329 -8.57 -17.01 -18.20
CA VAL A 329 -7.29 -17.72 -18.04
C VAL A 329 -6.11 -16.83 -18.39
N LYS A 330 -5.10 -16.81 -17.50
CA LYS A 330 -3.76 -16.29 -17.75
C LYS A 330 -2.81 -17.48 -17.92
N ILE A 331 -2.25 -17.63 -19.12
CA ILE A 331 -1.37 -18.74 -19.46
C ILE A 331 0.07 -18.25 -19.42
N ASP A 332 0.86 -18.74 -18.45
CA ASP A 332 2.30 -18.49 -18.40
C ASP A 332 3.05 -19.53 -19.24
N LEU A 333 3.67 -19.04 -20.31
CA LEU A 333 4.39 -19.84 -21.30
C LEU A 333 5.83 -20.09 -20.83
N LYS A 334 6.00 -20.89 -19.76
CA LYS A 334 7.30 -21.16 -19.16
C LYS A 334 8.30 -21.75 -20.14
N ALA A 335 7.88 -22.63 -21.05
CA ALA A 335 8.77 -23.24 -22.04
C ALA A 335 9.00 -22.36 -23.30
N GLY A 336 8.35 -21.19 -23.41
CA GLY A 336 8.55 -20.26 -24.53
C GLY A 336 7.92 -20.73 -25.85
N GLY A 337 8.59 -20.44 -26.97
CA GLY A 337 8.09 -20.75 -28.32
C GLY A 337 7.54 -22.17 -28.58
N PRO A 338 8.17 -23.25 -28.07
CA PRO A 338 7.71 -24.63 -28.30
C PRO A 338 6.28 -24.94 -27.86
N VAL A 339 5.75 -24.27 -26.82
CA VAL A 339 4.39 -24.54 -26.33
C VAL A 339 3.32 -23.70 -27.03
N VAL A 340 3.70 -22.66 -27.78
CA VAL A 340 2.77 -21.68 -28.35
C VAL A 340 1.74 -22.35 -29.27
N GLU A 341 2.15 -23.26 -30.14
CA GLU A 341 1.22 -23.92 -31.08
C GLU A 341 0.17 -24.76 -30.34
N GLY A 342 0.62 -25.61 -29.41
CA GLY A 342 -0.28 -26.47 -28.64
C GLY A 342 -1.24 -25.66 -27.76
N VAL A 343 -0.78 -24.53 -27.20
CA VAL A 343 -1.63 -23.61 -26.44
C VAL A 343 -2.70 -22.99 -27.34
N LEU A 344 -2.32 -22.46 -28.51
CA LEU A 344 -3.27 -21.87 -29.45
C LEU A 344 -4.30 -22.90 -29.96
N GLU A 345 -3.86 -24.13 -30.20
CA GLU A 345 -4.78 -25.23 -30.56
C GLU A 345 -5.75 -25.57 -29.43
N ALA A 346 -5.27 -25.69 -28.19
CA ALA A 346 -6.11 -25.96 -27.04
C ALA A 346 -7.15 -24.84 -26.84
N VAL A 347 -6.72 -23.58 -26.86
CA VAL A 347 -7.58 -22.40 -26.73
C VAL A 347 -8.65 -22.36 -27.82
N ARG A 348 -8.27 -22.57 -29.08
CA ARG A 348 -9.18 -22.61 -30.24
C ARG A 348 -10.22 -23.72 -30.12
N ARG A 349 -9.82 -24.91 -29.67
CA ARG A 349 -10.70 -26.06 -29.51
C ARG A 349 -11.75 -25.86 -28.41
N ILE A 350 -11.36 -25.22 -27.29
CA ILE A 350 -12.29 -24.92 -26.20
C ILE A 350 -13.18 -23.71 -26.52
N GLY A 351 -12.72 -22.78 -27.36
CA GLY A 351 -13.52 -21.64 -27.82
C GLY A 351 -13.53 -20.47 -26.83
N PHE A 352 -12.38 -20.13 -26.24
CA PHE A 352 -12.24 -18.89 -25.47
C PHE A 352 -12.27 -17.67 -26.40
N SER A 353 -12.97 -16.62 -25.96
CA SER A 353 -12.91 -15.30 -26.57
C SER A 353 -11.67 -14.55 -26.09
N ASP A 354 -11.17 -13.64 -26.92
CA ASP A 354 -9.97 -12.85 -26.66
C ASP A 354 -10.00 -12.09 -25.33
N ASP A 355 -11.16 -11.56 -24.93
CA ASP A 355 -11.34 -10.82 -23.66
C ASP A 355 -11.20 -11.69 -22.40
N ARG A 356 -11.21 -13.02 -22.57
CA ARG A 356 -11.01 -14.02 -21.50
C ARG A 356 -9.63 -14.69 -21.57
N LEU A 357 -8.76 -14.21 -22.45
CA LEU A 357 -7.42 -14.76 -22.69
C LEU A 357 -6.34 -13.76 -22.30
N TRP A 358 -5.34 -14.28 -21.61
CA TRP A 358 -4.14 -13.56 -21.26
C TRP A 358 -2.94 -14.48 -21.43
N PHE A 359 -1.99 -14.09 -22.27
CA PHE A 359 -0.72 -14.78 -22.45
C PHE A 359 0.39 -14.04 -21.70
N ASN A 360 1.12 -14.74 -20.85
CA ASN A 360 2.27 -14.24 -20.13
C ASN A 360 3.52 -14.99 -20.59
N GLY A 361 4.64 -14.30 -20.78
CA GLY A 361 5.90 -14.99 -20.98
C GLY A 361 7.12 -14.09 -21.01
N ASN A 362 8.28 -14.69 -20.78
CA ASN A 362 9.55 -14.00 -20.76
C ASN A 362 10.00 -13.65 -22.19
N VAL A 363 10.48 -12.41 -22.37
CA VAL A 363 11.00 -11.90 -23.64
C VAL A 363 12.08 -12.79 -24.23
N GLU A 364 12.99 -13.31 -23.41
CA GLU A 364 14.08 -14.18 -23.83
C GLU A 364 13.61 -15.53 -24.39
N ARG A 365 12.47 -16.05 -23.89
CA ARG A 365 11.94 -17.37 -24.23
C ARG A 365 10.92 -17.34 -25.37
N LEU A 366 10.05 -16.33 -25.39
CA LEU A 366 9.06 -16.17 -26.46
C LEU A 366 9.63 -15.46 -27.68
N GLN A 367 10.49 -14.47 -27.47
CA GLN A 367 11.08 -13.62 -28.50
C GLN A 367 10.00 -12.92 -29.36
N GLU A 368 10.42 -12.13 -30.36
CA GLU A 368 9.51 -11.43 -31.27
C GLU A 368 8.53 -12.38 -31.97
N ALA A 369 9.03 -13.52 -32.46
CA ALA A 369 8.24 -14.48 -33.21
C ALA A 369 7.08 -15.06 -32.38
N GLY A 370 7.32 -15.38 -31.10
CA GLY A 370 6.29 -15.89 -30.21
C GLY A 370 5.21 -14.86 -29.91
N PHE A 371 5.59 -13.63 -29.54
CA PHE A 371 4.63 -12.56 -29.26
C PHE A 371 3.81 -12.19 -30.49
N ARG A 372 4.43 -11.98 -31.66
CA ARG A 372 3.69 -11.66 -32.89
C ARG A 372 2.71 -12.74 -33.28
N LYS A 373 3.06 -14.01 -33.06
CA LYS A 373 2.17 -15.14 -33.35
C LYS A 373 0.94 -15.15 -32.44
N LEU A 374 1.13 -14.93 -31.14
CA LEU A 374 0.03 -14.79 -30.18
C LEU A 374 -0.86 -13.60 -30.53
N ALA A 375 -0.25 -12.45 -30.84
CA ALA A 375 -0.97 -11.22 -31.19
C ALA A 375 -1.79 -11.38 -32.48
N ALA A 376 -1.25 -12.10 -33.47
CA ALA A 376 -1.96 -12.37 -34.71
C ALA A 376 -3.14 -13.35 -34.51
N ALA A 377 -3.00 -14.34 -33.62
CA ALA A 377 -4.04 -15.32 -33.34
C ALA A 377 -5.18 -14.75 -32.46
N HIS A 378 -4.85 -13.89 -31.51
CA HIS A 378 -5.77 -13.32 -30.53
C HIS A 378 -5.49 -11.82 -30.30
N PRO A 379 -5.85 -10.95 -31.26
CA PRO A 379 -5.53 -9.52 -31.20
C PRO A 379 -6.20 -8.76 -30.06
N GLY A 380 -7.31 -9.28 -29.50
CA GLY A 380 -7.98 -8.68 -28.34
C GLY A 380 -7.49 -9.19 -26.98
N ALA A 381 -6.61 -10.19 -26.96
CA ALA A 381 -6.12 -10.79 -25.71
C ALA A 381 -5.09 -9.92 -25.01
N ILE A 382 -4.90 -10.15 -23.71
CA ILE A 382 -3.82 -9.51 -22.97
C ILE A 382 -2.52 -10.25 -23.29
N LEU A 383 -1.51 -9.55 -23.79
CA LEU A 383 -0.17 -10.08 -24.00
C LEU A 383 0.77 -9.36 -23.04
N GLN A 384 1.34 -10.12 -22.11
CA GLN A 384 2.17 -9.61 -21.05
C GLN A 384 3.58 -10.18 -21.06
N CYS A 385 4.55 -9.34 -20.67
CA CYS A 385 5.87 -9.78 -20.27
C CYS A 385 6.34 -9.12 -18.96
N PRO A 386 7.15 -9.83 -18.14
CA PRO A 386 7.84 -9.23 -17.00
C PRO A 386 8.99 -8.33 -17.46
N VAL A 387 9.15 -7.19 -16.78
CA VAL A 387 10.12 -6.14 -17.13
C VAL A 387 10.92 -5.64 -15.92
N ASP A 388 10.96 -6.43 -14.85
CA ASP A 388 11.69 -6.13 -13.61
C ASP A 388 13.15 -5.76 -13.83
N PHE A 389 13.80 -6.43 -14.80
CA PHE A 389 15.19 -6.17 -15.18
C PHE A 389 15.41 -4.74 -15.73
N LEU A 390 14.36 -4.02 -16.11
CA LEU A 390 14.44 -2.62 -16.53
C LEU A 390 14.39 -1.63 -15.37
N ALA A 391 14.15 -2.06 -14.12
CA ALA A 391 14.03 -1.15 -12.97
C ALA A 391 15.22 -0.17 -12.82
N PRO A 392 16.49 -0.61 -12.95
CA PRO A 392 17.62 0.32 -12.88
C PRO A 392 17.61 1.35 -14.02
N LEU A 393 17.23 0.93 -15.23
CA LEU A 393 17.19 1.80 -16.41
C LEU A 393 16.04 2.80 -16.33
N ILE A 394 14.88 2.40 -15.82
CA ILE A 394 13.73 3.29 -15.65
C ILE A 394 14.06 4.39 -14.63
N CYS A 395 14.73 4.03 -13.53
CA CYS A 395 15.08 4.99 -12.50
C CYS A 395 16.24 5.93 -12.88
N SER A 396 17.18 5.49 -13.72
CA SER A 396 18.40 6.26 -14.04
C SER A 396 18.43 6.87 -15.44
N VAL A 397 17.92 6.17 -16.46
CA VAL A 397 17.95 6.54 -17.88
C VAL A 397 16.59 6.25 -18.57
N PRO A 398 15.49 6.88 -18.11
CA PRO A 398 14.12 6.52 -18.47
C PRO A 398 13.85 6.46 -19.97
N ARG A 399 14.46 7.36 -20.76
CA ARG A 399 14.34 7.37 -22.22
C ARG A 399 14.79 6.06 -22.86
N ARG A 400 15.88 5.46 -22.38
CA ARG A 400 16.40 4.20 -22.95
C ARG A 400 15.52 3.02 -22.57
N ALA A 401 14.97 3.01 -21.36
CA ALA A 401 13.99 2.00 -20.96
C ALA A 401 12.73 2.09 -21.81
N ARG A 402 12.26 3.30 -22.12
CA ARG A 402 11.10 3.51 -22.99
C ARG A 402 11.30 2.92 -24.39
N GLU A 403 12.47 3.14 -25.02
CA GLU A 403 12.79 2.56 -26.33
C GLU A 403 12.72 1.02 -26.34
N ILE A 404 13.12 0.37 -25.24
CA ILE A 404 13.01 -1.09 -25.07
C ILE A 404 11.54 -1.51 -24.97
N LEU A 405 10.75 -0.79 -24.17
CA LEU A 405 9.31 -1.08 -24.01
C LEU A 405 8.56 -0.87 -25.32
N ASP A 406 8.87 0.16 -26.09
CA ASP A 406 8.30 0.40 -27.43
C ASP A 406 8.55 -0.76 -28.38
N THR A 407 9.74 -1.36 -28.32
CA THR A 407 10.05 -2.57 -29.10
C THR A 407 9.12 -3.73 -28.73
N PHE A 408 8.79 -3.90 -27.45
CA PHE A 408 7.87 -4.95 -27.02
C PHE A 408 6.41 -4.65 -27.42
N LEU A 409 6.00 -3.38 -27.38
CA LEU A 409 4.70 -2.95 -27.89
C LEU A 409 4.57 -3.29 -29.40
N ASP A 410 5.61 -3.06 -30.19
CA ASP A 410 5.65 -3.38 -31.63
C ASP A 410 5.53 -4.89 -31.93
N TRP A 411 5.85 -5.74 -30.95
CA TRP A 411 5.66 -7.19 -31.03
C TRP A 411 4.23 -7.63 -30.67
N GLY A 412 3.41 -6.71 -30.15
CA GLY A 412 2.03 -6.95 -29.73
C GLY A 412 1.82 -7.04 -28.22
N VAL A 413 2.86 -6.83 -27.40
CA VAL A 413 2.71 -6.75 -25.94
C VAL A 413 1.84 -5.53 -25.60
N ASN A 414 0.85 -5.71 -24.73
CA ASN A 414 -0.08 -4.64 -24.33
C ASN A 414 -0.21 -4.49 -22.81
N ARG A 415 0.56 -5.28 -22.05
CA ARG A 415 0.68 -5.17 -20.59
C ARG A 415 2.09 -5.54 -20.14
N PHE A 416 2.57 -4.90 -19.09
CA PHE A 416 3.86 -5.24 -18.48
C PHE A 416 3.65 -5.72 -17.05
N SER A 417 4.51 -6.61 -16.55
CA SER A 417 4.49 -7.02 -15.15
C SER A 417 5.74 -6.65 -14.39
N ILE A 418 5.55 -6.28 -13.12
CA ILE A 418 6.61 -5.92 -12.17
C ILE A 418 6.35 -6.66 -10.86
N SER A 419 7.37 -7.31 -10.34
CA SER A 419 7.42 -7.98 -9.06
C SER A 419 7.32 -6.97 -7.93
N TRP A 420 6.54 -7.29 -6.91
CA TRP A 420 6.47 -6.53 -5.66
C TRP A 420 7.83 -6.39 -4.98
N ARG A 421 8.74 -7.36 -5.23
CA ARG A 421 10.08 -7.41 -4.65
C ARG A 421 11.09 -6.52 -5.38
N THR A 422 10.69 -5.85 -6.47
CA THR A 422 11.57 -4.99 -7.25
C THR A 422 11.94 -3.73 -6.47
N GLU A 423 13.24 -3.45 -6.35
CA GLU A 423 13.73 -2.23 -5.72
C GLU A 423 13.16 -0.99 -6.41
N ASN A 424 12.80 0.03 -5.63
CA ASN A 424 12.18 1.26 -6.13
C ASN A 424 10.89 1.03 -6.96
N LEU A 425 10.13 -0.05 -6.67
CA LEU A 425 8.86 -0.38 -7.32
C LEU A 425 7.94 0.82 -7.50
N ARG A 426 7.79 1.68 -6.48
CA ARG A 426 6.91 2.85 -6.52
C ARG A 426 7.35 3.87 -7.57
N GLN A 427 8.64 4.15 -7.68
CA GLN A 427 9.19 5.05 -8.69
C GLN A 427 9.05 4.45 -10.10
N PHE A 428 9.36 3.16 -10.26
CA PHE A 428 9.16 2.44 -11.51
C PHE A 428 7.69 2.55 -11.93
N PHE A 429 6.78 2.15 -11.06
CA PHE A 429 5.34 2.17 -11.34
C PHE A 429 4.81 3.58 -11.64
N LYS A 430 5.31 4.62 -10.95
CA LYS A 430 5.01 6.02 -11.29
C LYS A 430 5.40 6.32 -12.73
N GLN A 431 6.62 5.98 -13.15
CA GLN A 431 7.09 6.23 -14.51
C GLN A 431 6.27 5.48 -15.57
N MET A 432 5.87 4.24 -15.29
CA MET A 432 5.02 3.46 -16.19
C MET A 432 3.63 4.09 -16.37
N ASN A 433 3.04 4.61 -15.29
CA ASN A 433 1.77 5.35 -15.38
C ASN A 433 1.90 6.65 -16.17
N GLU A 434 3.01 7.38 -16.02
CA GLU A 434 3.28 8.59 -16.81
C GLU A 434 3.39 8.30 -18.32
N TRP A 435 3.81 7.08 -18.66
CA TRP A 435 3.87 6.58 -20.04
C TRP A 435 2.59 5.90 -20.51
N ASP A 436 1.52 5.93 -19.70
CA ASP A 436 0.25 5.27 -19.95
C ASP A 436 0.39 3.76 -20.28
N LEU A 437 1.36 3.11 -19.63
CA LEU A 437 1.62 1.68 -19.83
C LEU A 437 0.91 0.85 -18.75
N PRO A 438 0.00 -0.06 -19.12
CA PRO A 438 -0.69 -0.92 -18.16
C PRO A 438 0.27 -1.85 -17.43
N VAL A 439 0.20 -1.85 -16.10
CA VAL A 439 1.06 -2.68 -15.24
C VAL A 439 0.25 -3.71 -14.45
N ASN A 440 0.77 -4.94 -14.42
CA ASN A 440 0.45 -5.97 -13.45
C ASN A 440 1.50 -6.01 -12.34
N ILE A 441 1.07 -6.02 -11.08
CA ILE A 441 1.98 -6.27 -9.95
C ILE A 441 1.88 -7.75 -9.55
N TYR A 442 3.00 -8.46 -9.42
CA TYR A 442 3.02 -9.87 -9.04
C TYR A 442 3.96 -10.15 -7.85
N ASN A 443 4.02 -11.41 -7.37
CA ASN A 443 4.82 -11.80 -6.20
C ASN A 443 4.46 -11.05 -4.91
N VAL A 444 3.18 -10.75 -4.74
CA VAL A 444 2.67 -10.07 -3.55
C VAL A 444 2.49 -11.10 -2.41
N PRO A 445 3.21 -10.96 -1.28
CA PRO A 445 3.40 -12.06 -0.32
C PRO A 445 2.21 -12.30 0.62
N ASP A 446 1.47 -11.26 1.00
CA ASP A 446 0.43 -11.31 2.03
C ASP A 446 -0.67 -10.28 1.78
N LEU A 447 -1.70 -10.31 2.63
CA LEU A 447 -2.87 -9.44 2.50
C LEU A 447 -2.50 -7.95 2.64
N GLU A 448 -1.56 -7.62 3.52
CA GLU A 448 -1.16 -6.22 3.72
C GLU A 448 -0.45 -5.68 2.47
N ALA A 449 0.52 -6.43 1.94
CA ALA A 449 1.19 -6.11 0.70
C ALA A 449 0.22 -6.04 -0.49
N PHE A 450 -0.79 -6.93 -0.53
CA PHE A 450 -1.87 -6.90 -1.53
C PHE A 450 -2.67 -5.62 -1.47
N LEU A 451 -3.10 -5.20 -0.30
CA LEU A 451 -3.83 -3.94 -0.12
C LEU A 451 -2.97 -2.72 -0.47
N ARG A 452 -1.67 -2.74 -0.11
CA ARG A 452 -0.74 -1.68 -0.53
C ARG A 452 -0.59 -1.61 -2.06
N ALA A 453 -0.52 -2.76 -2.74
CA ALA A 453 -0.51 -2.82 -4.20
C ALA A 453 -1.83 -2.31 -4.80
N VAL A 454 -2.98 -2.64 -4.21
CA VAL A 454 -4.29 -2.12 -4.62
C VAL A 454 -4.31 -0.59 -4.59
N LEU A 455 -3.76 0.04 -3.54
CA LEU A 455 -3.74 1.50 -3.39
C LEU A 455 -2.87 2.23 -4.42
N MET A 456 -1.96 1.51 -5.09
CA MET A 456 -1.20 2.03 -6.23
C MET A 456 -2.08 2.17 -7.48
N LEU A 457 -3.21 1.44 -7.55
CA LEU A 457 -4.13 1.34 -8.69
C LEU A 457 -3.48 0.80 -9.98
N PRO A 458 -2.78 -0.35 -9.94
CA PRO A 458 -2.30 -1.00 -11.16
C PRO A 458 -3.47 -1.49 -12.01
N ARG A 459 -3.20 -1.88 -13.26
CA ARG A 459 -4.23 -2.48 -14.11
C ARG A 459 -4.63 -3.88 -13.63
N SER A 460 -3.69 -4.60 -13.02
CA SER A 460 -3.93 -5.90 -12.43
C SER A 460 -2.96 -6.26 -11.32
N ILE A 461 -3.35 -7.24 -10.50
CA ILE A 461 -2.51 -7.81 -9.45
C ILE A 461 -2.59 -9.34 -9.54
N THR A 462 -1.44 -9.99 -9.57
CA THR A 462 -1.27 -11.44 -9.45
C THR A 462 -0.82 -11.75 -8.03
N ALA A 463 -1.59 -12.59 -7.32
CA ALA A 463 -1.27 -13.01 -5.96
C ALA A 463 -1.73 -14.45 -5.74
N ASP A 464 -1.20 -15.10 -4.70
CA ASP A 464 -1.58 -16.47 -4.36
C ASP A 464 -2.98 -16.56 -3.75
N PHE A 465 -3.58 -15.43 -3.33
CA PHE A 465 -4.84 -15.38 -2.58
C PHE A 465 -4.81 -16.36 -1.39
N ASN A 466 -3.71 -16.38 -0.64
CA ASN A 466 -3.66 -16.99 0.68
C ASN A 466 -3.99 -15.93 1.74
N PHE A 467 -5.26 -15.53 1.79
CA PHE A 467 -5.77 -14.51 2.70
C PHE A 467 -6.83 -15.11 3.64
N PRO A 468 -6.43 -15.79 4.73
CA PRO A 468 -7.37 -16.43 5.66
C PRO A 468 -8.40 -15.46 6.26
N HIS A 469 -8.03 -14.17 6.42
CA HIS A 469 -8.94 -13.11 6.84
C HIS A 469 -10.18 -12.96 5.94
N TRP A 470 -10.05 -13.31 4.66
CA TRP A 470 -11.12 -13.30 3.67
C TRP A 470 -11.54 -14.71 3.24
N ASN A 471 -11.14 -15.75 3.99
CA ASN A 471 -11.38 -17.16 3.68
C ASN A 471 -10.79 -17.63 2.34
N TYR A 472 -9.70 -17.02 1.88
CA TYR A 472 -8.93 -17.52 0.76
C TYR A 472 -7.72 -18.32 1.22
N PHE A 473 -7.53 -19.50 0.66
CA PHE A 473 -6.48 -20.46 1.03
C PHE A 473 -5.71 -20.96 -0.20
N GLY A 474 -5.40 -20.06 -1.12
CA GLY A 474 -4.62 -20.42 -2.30
C GLY A 474 -3.22 -20.90 -1.94
N ARG A 475 -2.70 -21.81 -2.75
CA ARG A 475 -1.44 -22.54 -2.46
C ARG A 475 -0.21 -21.97 -3.16
N GLY A 476 -0.41 -20.97 -4.02
CA GLY A 476 0.62 -20.39 -4.89
C GLY A 476 1.15 -21.38 -5.92
N SER A 477 2.36 -21.13 -6.43
CA SER A 477 2.99 -21.94 -7.47
C SER A 477 3.60 -23.27 -6.98
N GLY A 478 3.68 -23.48 -5.66
CA GLY A 478 4.25 -24.70 -5.07
C GLY A 478 5.77 -24.84 -5.24
N GLU A 479 6.52 -23.73 -5.30
CA GLU A 479 7.99 -23.72 -5.48
C GLU A 479 8.69 -24.75 -4.58
N GLY A 480 9.45 -25.68 -5.20
CA GLY A 480 10.19 -26.72 -4.49
C GLY A 480 9.31 -27.81 -3.86
N GLY A 481 8.09 -28.01 -4.38
CA GLY A 481 7.14 -29.01 -3.90
C GLY A 481 6.53 -28.69 -2.52
N ARG A 482 6.66 -27.43 -2.06
CA ARG A 482 6.10 -26.97 -0.78
C ARG A 482 4.93 -26.03 -1.05
N TYR A 483 3.75 -26.48 -0.66
CA TYR A 483 2.58 -25.61 -0.60
C TYR A 483 2.59 -24.86 0.73
N HIS A 484 2.16 -23.60 0.73
CA HIS A 484 1.79 -22.92 1.97
C HIS A 484 0.55 -23.63 2.54
N THR A 485 0.76 -24.54 3.50
CA THR A 485 -0.31 -25.20 4.23
C THR A 485 -0.66 -24.42 5.49
N ARG A 486 -1.94 -24.55 5.88
CA ARG A 486 -2.65 -23.89 6.99
C ARG A 486 -1.83 -23.33 8.14
#